data_AF-A0A9W6YDB8-F1
#
_entry.id   AF-A0A9W6YDB8-F1
#
_cell.length_a   1.000
_cell.length_b   1.000
_cell.length_c   1.000
_cell.angle_alpha   90.00
_cell.angle_beta   90.00
_cell.angle_gamma   90.00
#
_symmetry.space_group_name_H-M   'P 1'
#
loop_
_entity.id
_entity.type
_entity.pdbx_description
1 polymer ?
#
loop_
_entity_poly.entity_id
_entity_poly.type
_entity_poly.pdbx_seq_one_letter_code
_entity_poly.pdbx_strand_id
1 'polypeptide(L)'
;MNTTSEEHAWMDAVGWRFYISKLFKHEVDGSAVLLVDNFDSHVSEEGQRVVAEETNATLVPFPPNTTAVCQPLDVGVMGPLKAKLRSKFRGIRGGTAKEKRLRAIRPTITAWEELEETTVIRSFEKAIPRYPEIII
;
A
#
# COMPACT_ATOMS: atom_id res chain seq x y z
N MET A 1 13.29 4.49 -19.92
CA MET A 1 12.14 4.57 -19.00
C MET A 1 11.91 6.02 -18.65
N ASN A 2 10.94 6.66 -19.31
CA ASN A 2 10.49 8.00 -18.93
C ASN A 2 9.56 7.84 -17.72
N THR A 3 9.99 8.34 -16.57
CA THR A 3 9.11 8.49 -15.41
C THR A 3 8.26 9.73 -15.66
N THR A 4 6.99 9.55 -16.01
CA THR A 4 5.98 10.61 -15.93
C THR A 4 5.84 10.97 -14.45
N SER A 5 6.53 12.04 -14.02
CA SER A 5 6.21 12.67 -12.74
C SER A 5 5.04 13.60 -13.00
N GLU A 6 3.83 13.15 -12.68
CA GLU A 6 2.68 14.04 -12.64
C GLU A 6 2.86 15.11 -11.54
N GLU A 7 2.35 16.32 -11.78
CA GLU A 7 2.50 17.47 -10.86
C GLU A 7 1.83 17.24 -9.50
N HIS A 8 0.92 16.26 -9.44
CA HIS A 8 0.25 15.83 -8.22
C HIS A 8 0.43 14.31 -8.13
N ALA A 9 1.33 13.85 -7.25
CA ALA A 9 1.71 12.45 -7.07
C ALA A 9 0.61 11.55 -6.45
N TRP A 10 -0.64 11.69 -6.88
CA TRP A 10 -1.79 10.94 -6.37
C TRP A 10 -2.02 9.70 -7.23
N MET A 11 -2.57 8.65 -6.62
CA MET A 11 -3.01 7.45 -7.32
C MET A 11 -4.33 7.73 -8.05
N ASP A 12 -4.28 8.37 -9.21
CA ASP A 12 -5.48 8.63 -10.01
C ASP A 12 -5.97 7.35 -10.73
N ALA A 13 -7.04 7.46 -11.53
CA ALA A 13 -7.59 6.30 -12.25
C ALA A 13 -6.59 5.70 -13.25
N VAL A 14 -5.71 6.52 -13.85
CA VAL A 14 -4.68 6.05 -14.78
C VAL A 14 -3.59 5.28 -14.04
N GLY A 15 -3.09 5.83 -12.93
CA GLY A 15 -2.13 5.21 -12.05
C GLY A 15 -2.64 3.91 -11.44
N TRP A 16 -3.90 3.89 -10.99
CA TRP A 16 -4.54 2.68 -10.48
C TRP A 16 -4.60 1.58 -11.54
N ARG A 17 -5.08 1.90 -12.75
CA ARG A 17 -5.12 0.90 -13.83
C ARG A 17 -3.73 0.39 -14.19
N PHE A 18 -2.73 1.27 -14.23
CA PHE A 18 -1.36 0.86 -14.46
C PHE A 18 -0.88 -0.11 -13.37
N TYR A 19 -1.08 0.25 -12.10
CA TYR A 19 -0.68 -0.58 -10.96
C TYR A 19 -1.32 -1.97 -11.03
N ILE A 20 -2.63 -2.06 -11.25
CA ILE A 20 -3.33 -3.33 -11.33
C ILE A 20 -2.86 -4.18 -12.52
N SER A 21 -2.90 -3.62 -13.72
CA SER A 21 -2.65 -4.36 -14.97
C SER A 21 -1.18 -4.68 -15.24
N LYS A 22 -0.23 -4.00 -14.60
CA LYS A 22 1.22 -4.16 -14.85
C LYS A 22 2.02 -4.67 -13.66
N LEU A 23 1.51 -4.53 -12.44
CA LEU A 23 2.24 -4.92 -11.24
C LEU A 23 1.43 -5.95 -10.45
N PHE A 24 0.28 -5.54 -9.90
CA PHE A 24 -0.46 -6.36 -8.94
C PHE A 24 -0.93 -7.70 -9.50
N LYS A 25 -1.34 -7.78 -10.77
CA LYS A 25 -1.79 -9.05 -11.37
C LYS A 25 -0.75 -10.19 -11.30
N HIS A 26 0.53 -9.85 -11.20
CA HIS A 26 1.61 -10.83 -11.12
C HIS A 26 1.84 -11.34 -9.69
N GLU A 27 1.20 -10.71 -8.70
CA GLU A 27 1.25 -11.09 -7.28
C GLU A 27 0.03 -11.93 -6.86
N VAL A 28 -0.87 -12.24 -7.81
CA VAL A 28 -2.13 -12.97 -7.56
C VAL A 28 -2.11 -14.30 -8.31
N ASP A 29 -1.76 -15.37 -7.60
CA ASP A 29 -1.68 -16.74 -8.16
C ASP A 29 -3.04 -17.46 -8.21
N GLY A 30 -4.07 -16.91 -7.57
CA GLY A 30 -5.37 -17.56 -7.40
C GLY A 30 -6.44 -16.62 -6.86
N SER A 31 -7.49 -17.18 -6.25
CA SER A 31 -8.54 -16.36 -5.65
C SER A 31 -7.97 -15.59 -4.46
N ALA A 32 -8.09 -14.27 -4.49
CA ALA A 32 -7.52 -13.38 -3.48
C ALA A 32 -8.51 -12.28 -3.07
N VAL A 33 -8.21 -11.60 -1.96
CA VAL A 33 -8.93 -10.40 -1.50
C VAL A 33 -7.97 -9.22 -1.49
N LEU A 34 -8.32 -8.16 -2.21
CA LEU A 34 -7.59 -6.90 -2.22
C LEU A 34 -8.29 -5.89 -1.32
N LEU A 35 -7.72 -5.66 -0.14
CA LEU A 35 -8.22 -4.67 0.82
C LEU A 35 -7.69 -3.27 0.47
N VAL A 36 -8.59 -2.30 0.29
CA VAL A 36 -8.25 -0.92 -0.09
C VAL A 36 -8.89 0.10 0.82
N ASP A 37 -8.30 1.29 0.93
CA ASP A 37 -8.97 2.43 1.53
C ASP A 37 -10.05 2.99 0.58
N ASN A 38 -10.84 3.94 1.08
CA ASN A 38 -11.97 4.49 0.33
C ASN A 38 -11.57 5.63 -0.62
N PHE A 39 -10.36 5.56 -1.20
CA PHE A 39 -9.91 6.55 -2.17
C PHE A 39 -10.68 6.39 -3.49
N ASP A 40 -11.10 7.50 -4.10
CA ASP A 40 -12.06 7.50 -5.22
C ASP A 40 -11.64 6.60 -6.39
N SER A 41 -10.35 6.59 -6.76
CA SER A 41 -9.86 5.75 -7.87
C SER A 41 -9.94 4.25 -7.55
N HIS A 42 -9.92 3.85 -6.28
CA HIS A 42 -10.06 2.46 -5.86
C HIS A 42 -11.53 2.01 -5.84
N VAL A 43 -12.42 2.85 -5.30
CA VAL A 43 -13.82 2.47 -5.04
C VAL A 43 -14.79 2.85 -6.16
N SER A 44 -14.36 3.67 -7.12
CA SER A 44 -15.15 3.94 -8.33
C SER A 44 -15.49 2.66 -9.09
N GLU A 45 -16.58 2.69 -9.86
CA GLU A 45 -16.99 1.58 -10.73
C GLU A 45 -15.85 1.14 -11.66
N GLU A 46 -15.15 2.10 -12.26
CA GLU A 46 -13.99 1.84 -13.11
C GLU A 46 -12.84 1.17 -12.35
N GLY A 47 -12.55 1.67 -11.15
CA GLY A 47 -11.48 1.14 -10.29
C GLY A 47 -11.72 -0.32 -9.91
N GLN A 48 -12.96 -0.65 -9.56
CA GLN A 48 -13.38 -2.02 -9.25
C GLN A 48 -13.37 -2.92 -10.49
N ARG A 49 -13.87 -2.40 -11.63
CA ARG A 49 -13.90 -3.16 -12.89
C ARG A 49 -12.51 -3.59 -13.33
N VAL A 50 -11.52 -2.71 -13.24
CA VAL A 50 -10.14 -3.03 -13.61
C VAL A 50 -9.58 -4.19 -12.78
N VAL A 51 -9.88 -4.26 -11.47
CA VAL A 51 -9.42 -5.38 -10.64
C VAL A 51 -10.09 -6.69 -11.05
N ALA A 52 -11.40 -6.67 -11.30
CA ALA A 52 -12.16 -7.85 -11.71
C ALA A 52 -11.77 -8.36 -13.11
N GLU A 53 -11.39 -7.48 -14.03
CA GLU A 53 -10.99 -7.84 -15.40
C GLU A 53 -9.54 -8.35 -15.47
N GLU A 54 -8.62 -7.75 -14.71
CA GLU A 54 -7.19 -8.03 -14.83
C GLU A 54 -6.67 -9.08 -13.84
N THR A 55 -7.45 -9.43 -12.81
CA THR A 55 -7.00 -10.30 -11.71
C THR A 55 -8.10 -11.23 -11.22
N ASN A 56 -7.74 -12.26 -10.46
CA ASN A 56 -8.69 -13.12 -9.75
C ASN A 56 -8.93 -12.65 -8.29
N ALA A 57 -8.72 -11.36 -8.02
CA ALA A 57 -8.93 -10.77 -6.70
C ALA A 57 -10.31 -10.11 -6.58
N THR A 58 -10.91 -10.22 -5.40
CA THR A 58 -12.09 -9.43 -5.01
C THR A 58 -11.63 -8.18 -4.29
N LEU A 59 -11.97 -7.00 -4.82
CA LEU A 59 -11.70 -5.72 -4.16
C LEU A 59 -12.70 -5.51 -3.02
N VAL A 60 -12.19 -5.22 -1.81
CA VAL A 60 -13.01 -4.94 -0.62
C VAL A 60 -12.53 -3.63 0.00
N PRO A 61 -13.33 -2.56 -0.05
CA PRO A 61 -12.97 -1.31 0.60
C PRO A 61 -13.23 -1.38 2.11
N PHE A 62 -12.36 -0.76 2.90
CA PHE A 62 -12.64 -0.53 4.32
C PHE A 62 -13.80 0.46 4.50
N PRO A 63 -14.58 0.36 5.61
CA PRO A 63 -15.55 1.39 5.94
C PRO A 63 -14.89 2.78 5.98
N PRO A 64 -15.57 3.84 5.54
CA PRO A 64 -15.00 5.19 5.53
C PRO A 64 -14.44 5.59 6.90
N ASN A 65 -13.29 6.27 6.89
CA ASN A 65 -12.60 6.78 8.09
C ASN A 65 -12.10 5.70 9.08
N THR A 66 -11.94 4.45 8.64
CA THR A 66 -11.45 3.36 9.52
C THR A 66 -10.01 2.94 9.27
N THR A 67 -9.30 3.57 8.33
CA THR A 67 -7.94 3.17 7.92
C THR A 67 -6.98 3.02 9.11
N ALA A 68 -7.01 3.97 10.05
CA ALA A 68 -6.16 3.95 11.24
C ALA A 68 -6.36 2.75 12.18
N VAL A 69 -7.50 2.04 12.05
CA VAL A 69 -7.89 0.91 12.92
C VAL A 69 -7.98 -0.40 12.15
N CYS A 70 -8.44 -0.36 10.91
CA CYS A 70 -8.75 -1.54 10.10
C CYS A 70 -7.74 -1.81 9.00
N GLN A 71 -6.86 -0.87 8.63
CA GLN A 71 -5.87 -1.10 7.57
C GLN A 71 -4.57 -1.68 8.18
N PRO A 72 -4.16 -2.90 7.81
CA PRO A 72 -2.93 -3.53 8.34
C PRO A 72 -1.68 -2.66 8.15
N LEU A 73 -1.59 -2.00 6.99
CA LEU A 73 -0.50 -1.09 6.66
C LEU A 73 -0.34 -0.01 7.74
N ASP A 74 -1.40 0.73 8.05
CA ASP A 74 -1.38 1.80 9.05
C ASP A 74 -1.24 1.27 10.49
N VAL A 75 -1.91 0.17 10.81
CA VAL A 75 -2.02 -0.38 12.17
C VAL A 75 -0.71 -1.04 12.65
N GLY A 76 0.06 -1.63 11.74
CA GLY A 76 1.21 -2.47 12.10
C GLY A 76 2.49 -2.25 11.29
N VAL A 77 2.41 -1.89 10.01
CA VAL A 77 3.60 -1.86 9.12
C VAL A 77 4.25 -0.48 9.05
N MET A 78 3.46 0.60 8.97
CA MET A 78 3.95 1.96 8.76
C MET A 78 4.85 2.47 9.90
N GLY A 79 4.56 2.08 11.14
CA GLY A 79 5.38 2.43 12.31
C GLY A 79 6.83 1.90 12.20
N PRO A 80 7.01 0.58 12.13
CA PRO A 80 8.31 -0.06 11.91
C PRO A 80 9.04 0.45 10.66
N LEU A 81 8.34 0.58 9.52
CA LEU A 81 8.94 1.08 8.27
C LEU A 81 9.49 2.50 8.45
N LYS A 82 8.69 3.42 9.02
CA LYS A 82 9.12 4.79 9.30
C LYS A 82 10.32 4.83 10.27
N ALA A 83 10.39 3.91 11.23
CA ALA A 83 11.52 3.82 12.15
C ALA A 83 12.84 3.47 11.43
N LYS A 84 12.82 2.45 10.57
CA LYS A 84 13.97 2.06 9.73
C LYS A 84 14.37 3.17 8.77
N LEU A 85 13.39 3.83 8.14
CA LEU A 85 13.67 4.98 7.26
C LEU A 85 14.36 6.12 8.01
N ARG A 86 13.86 6.49 9.20
CA ARG A 86 14.47 7.56 10.01
C ARG A 86 15.94 7.30 10.33
N SER A 87 16.37 6.05 10.53
CA SER A 87 17.80 5.75 10.69
C SER A 87 18.61 5.96 9.42
N LYS A 88 18.06 5.63 8.25
CA LYS A 88 18.75 5.69 6.95
C LYS A 88 18.85 7.11 6.38
N PHE A 89 17.95 8.02 6.74
CA PHE A 89 17.93 9.40 6.26
C PHE A 89 18.79 10.39 7.07
N ARG A 90 19.45 9.96 8.15
CA ARG A 90 20.20 10.87 9.03
C ARG A 90 21.36 11.53 8.30
N GLY A 91 21.47 12.87 8.44
CA GLY A 91 22.64 13.64 8.00
C GLY A 91 22.69 13.99 6.51
N ILE A 92 21.68 13.63 5.71
CA ILE A 92 21.70 13.86 4.25
C ILE A 92 20.98 15.16 3.88
N ARG A 93 21.66 16.10 3.20
CA ARG A 93 21.10 17.38 2.73
C ARG A 93 21.57 17.70 1.30
N GLY A 94 20.82 18.56 0.57
CA GLY A 94 21.20 19.06 -0.75
C GLY A 94 20.88 18.11 -1.93
N GLY A 95 21.41 18.38 -3.11
CA GLY A 95 21.27 17.54 -4.31
C GLY A 95 20.13 17.92 -5.27
N THR A 96 20.25 17.43 -6.49
CA THR A 96 19.29 17.56 -7.60
C THR A 96 17.99 16.83 -7.32
N ALA A 97 16.94 17.12 -8.10
CA ALA A 97 15.67 16.40 -8.01
C ALA A 97 15.83 14.88 -8.23
N LYS A 98 16.70 14.47 -9.18
CA LYS A 98 16.99 13.06 -9.45
C LYS A 98 17.63 12.37 -8.24
N GLU A 99 18.63 13.01 -7.62
CA GLU A 99 19.29 12.47 -6.45
C GLU A 99 18.35 12.41 -5.25
N LYS A 100 17.51 13.44 -5.05
CA LYS A 100 16.47 13.44 -4.02
C LYS A 100 15.51 12.25 -4.20
N ARG A 101 15.05 11.97 -5.43
CA ARG A 101 14.21 10.80 -5.73
C ARG A 101 14.92 9.48 -5.44
N LEU A 102 16.16 9.31 -5.90
CA LEU A 102 16.92 8.08 -5.64
C LEU A 102 17.19 7.86 -4.15
N ARG A 103 17.41 8.94 -3.41
CA ARG A 103 17.54 8.89 -1.94
C ARG A 103 16.24 8.58 -1.23
N ALA A 104 15.08 8.87 -1.82
CA ALA A 104 13.81 8.42 -1.26
C ALA A 104 13.60 6.92 -1.55
N ILE A 105 13.79 6.51 -2.80
CA ILE A 105 13.45 5.16 -3.28
C ILE A 105 14.36 4.08 -2.66
N ARG A 106 15.69 4.21 -2.78
CA ARG A 106 16.62 3.14 -2.39
C ARG A 106 16.52 2.78 -0.90
N PRO A 107 16.55 3.74 0.04
CA PRO A 107 16.39 3.43 1.45
C PRO A 107 15.02 2.88 1.79
N THR A 108 13.97 3.25 1.06
CA THR A 108 12.62 2.69 1.25
C THR A 108 12.59 1.22 0.88
N ILE A 109 13.19 0.84 -0.26
CA ILE A 109 13.33 -0.58 -0.65
C ILE A 109 14.10 -1.35 0.42
N THR A 110 15.29 -0.87 0.80
CA THR A 110 16.09 -1.55 1.84
C THR A 110 15.35 -1.64 3.18
N ALA A 111 14.64 -0.59 3.58
CA ALA A 111 13.87 -0.63 4.84
C ALA A 111 12.70 -1.61 4.78
N TRP A 112 12.08 -1.79 3.61
CA TRP A 112 11.03 -2.77 3.37
C TRP A 112 11.58 -4.20 3.42
N GLU A 113 12.70 -4.47 2.74
CA GLU A 113 13.37 -5.78 2.75
C GLU A 113 13.87 -6.20 4.14
N GLU A 114 14.17 -5.24 5.01
CA GLU A 114 14.55 -5.49 6.41
C GLU A 114 13.35 -5.69 7.35
N LEU A 115 12.10 -5.57 6.89
CA LEU A 115 10.93 -5.87 7.72
C LEU A 115 10.74 -7.38 7.80
N GLU A 116 10.60 -7.86 9.03
CA GLU A 116 10.27 -9.25 9.30
C GLU A 116 8.86 -9.56 8.76
N GLU A 117 8.71 -10.72 8.10
CA GLU A 117 7.41 -11.21 7.62
C GLU A 117 6.36 -11.25 8.74
N THR A 118 6.79 -11.62 9.95
CA THR A 118 5.95 -11.61 11.16
C THR A 118 5.36 -10.24 11.49
N THR A 119 5.99 -9.15 11.07
CA THR A 119 5.44 -7.78 11.20
C THR A 119 4.21 -7.61 10.32
N VAL A 120 4.26 -8.11 9.08
CA VAL A 120 3.14 -8.07 8.15
C VAL A 120 2.01 -8.96 8.67
N ILE A 121 2.30 -10.21 9.03
CA ILE A 121 1.28 -11.15 9.55
C ILE A 121 0.54 -10.57 10.77
N ARG A 122 1.29 -10.10 11.79
CA ARG A 122 0.69 -9.49 12.99
C ARG A 122 -0.11 -8.23 12.71
N SER A 123 0.22 -7.51 11.64
CA SER A 123 -0.53 -6.31 11.25
C SER A 123 -1.94 -6.66 10.79
N PHE A 124 -2.13 -7.78 10.09
CA PHE A 124 -3.44 -8.30 9.72
C PHE A 124 -4.21 -8.78 10.95
N GLU A 125 -3.57 -9.55 11.84
CA GLU A 125 -4.21 -10.02 13.08
C GLU A 125 -4.70 -8.87 13.96
N LYS A 126 -3.96 -7.75 14.00
CA LYS A 126 -4.31 -6.56 14.76
C LYS A 126 -5.40 -5.73 14.10
N ALA A 127 -5.45 -5.72 12.77
CA ALA A 127 -6.41 -4.95 11.98
C ALA A 127 -7.80 -5.60 11.93
N ILE A 128 -7.89 -6.92 12.15
CA ILE A 128 -9.17 -7.63 12.24
C ILE A 128 -9.87 -7.22 13.53
N PRO A 129 -11.06 -6.59 13.46
CA PRO A 129 -11.84 -6.29 14.65
C PRO A 129 -12.14 -7.59 15.40
N ARG A 130 -11.67 -7.70 16.64
CA ARG A 130 -12.13 -8.74 17.55
C ARG A 130 -13.54 -8.35 17.95
N TYR A 131 -14.55 -8.96 17.34
CA TYR A 131 -15.91 -8.86 17.85
C TYR A 131 -15.87 -9.22 19.35
N PRO A 132 -16.62 -8.55 20.23
CA PRO A 132 -16.88 -9.15 21.53
C PRO A 132 -17.49 -10.52 21.26
N GLU A 133 -17.00 -11.55 21.95
CA GLU A 133 -17.67 -12.86 21.93
C GLU A 133 -19.15 -12.58 22.21
N ILE A 134 -20.00 -12.85 21.22
CA ILE A 134 -21.43 -12.86 21.45
C ILE A 134 -21.64 -14.09 22.30
N ILE A 135 -21.64 -13.91 23.62
CA ILE A 135 -22.12 -14.91 24.56
C ILE A 135 -23.61 -15.03 24.25
N ILE A 136 -23.97 -16.06 23.48
CA ILE A 136 -25.35 -16.48 23.23
C ILE A 136 -25.86 -17.21 24.46
#